data_AF-A0A1Q4V9T0-F1
#
_entry.id   AF-A0A1Q4V9T0-F1
#
_cell.length_a   1.000
_cell.length_b   1.000
_cell.length_c   1.000
_cell.angle_alpha   90.00
_cell.angle_beta   90.00
_cell.angle_gamma   90.00
#
_symmetry.space_group_name_H-M   'P 1'
#
loop_
_entity.id
_entity.type
_entity.pdbx_description
1 polymer ?
#
loop_
_entity_poly.entity_id
_entity_poly.type
_entity_poly.pdbx_seq_one_letter_code
_entity_poly.pdbx_strand_id
1 'polypeptide(L)' 'MAYRHWCGECGYRTGWLSESQGEFQQIQHYARQHPGIPPGGSVEINRKNPNSLGCLPVLGILFLLLILAASCRR' A
#
# COMPACT_ATOMS: atom_id res chain seq x y z
N MET A 1 2.91 4.27 -5.13
CA MET A 1 2.24 2.97 -4.99
C MET A 1 3.31 1.97 -4.59
N ALA A 2 3.02 1.02 -3.72
CA ALA A 2 3.97 -0.04 -3.38
C ALA A 2 3.37 -1.40 -3.73
N TYR A 3 4.21 -2.33 -4.18
CA TYR A 3 3.82 -3.62 -4.73
C TYR A 3 4.46 -4.71 -3.90
N ARG A 4 3.76 -5.83 -3.77
CA ARG A 4 4.28 -7.03 -3.12
C ARG A 4 3.97 -8.23 -4.02
N HIS A 5 5.03 -8.91 -4.44
CA HIS A 5 4.93 -10.06 -5.32
C HIS A 5 4.96 -11.34 -4.48
N TRP A 6 4.07 -12.28 -4.81
CA TRP A 6 3.99 -13.59 -4.18
C TRP A 6 4.51 -14.66 -5.12
N CYS A 7 5.23 -15.64 -4.57
CA CYS A 7 5.60 -16.85 -5.29
C CYS A 7 4.36 -17.75 -5.45
N GLY A 8 4.15 -18.31 -6.64
CA GLY A 8 3.09 -19.27 -6.90
C GLY A 8 3.37 -20.67 -6.34
N GLU A 9 4.66 -21.02 -6.19
CA GLU A 9 5.08 -22.37 -5.79
C GLU A 9 5.30 -22.50 -4.27
N CYS A 10 5.53 -21.40 -3.57
CA CYS A 10 5.82 -21.41 -2.14
C CYS A 10 5.33 -20.16 -1.42
N GLY A 11 5.46 -20.12 -0.08
CA GLY A 11 5.02 -18.99 0.74
C GLY A 11 5.92 -17.74 0.69
N TYR A 12 6.88 -17.67 -0.23
CA TYR A 12 7.75 -16.50 -0.35
C TYR A 12 6.98 -15.28 -0.88
N ARG A 13 7.29 -14.11 -0.33
CA ARG A 13 6.77 -12.82 -0.77
C ARG A 13 7.82 -11.74 -0.64
N THR A 14 7.81 -10.77 -1.55
CA THR A 14 8.70 -9.61 -1.46
C THR A 14 8.28 -8.65 -0.35
N GLY A 15 9.17 -7.71 -0.02
CA GLY A 15 8.76 -6.49 0.68
C GLY A 15 7.78 -5.66 -0.15
N TRP A 16 7.27 -4.58 0.45
CA TRP A 16 6.57 -3.53 -0.30
C TRP A 16 7.61 -2.70 -1.06
N LEU A 17 7.66 -2.86 -2.37
CA LEU A 17 8.68 -2.28 -3.24
C LEU A 17 8.05 -1.51 -4.40
N SER A 18 8.86 -0.86 -5.24
CA SER A 18 8.38 -0.51 -6.58
C SER A 18 8.03 -1.78 -7.37
N GLU A 19 7.15 -1.66 -8.36
CA GLU A 19 6.77 -2.77 -9.23
C GLU A 19 7.99 -3.46 -9.85
N SER A 20 8.89 -2.67 -10.44
CA SER A 20 10.13 -3.17 -11.06
C SER A 20 11.07 -3.89 -10.09
N GLN A 21 11.19 -3.40 -8.85
CA GLN A 21 12.03 -4.03 -7.84
C GLN A 21 11.41 -5.34 -7.33
N GLY A 22 10.08 -5.35 -7.15
CA GLY A 22 9.34 -6.53 -6.75
C GLY A 22 9.41 -7.64 -7.80
N GLU A 23 9.19 -7.30 -9.06
CA GLU A 23 9.31 -8.22 -10.20
C GLU A 23 10.72 -8.80 -10.29
N PHE A 24 11.75 -7.95 -10.23
CA PHE A 24 13.14 -8.40 -10.28
C PHE A 24 13.49 -9.38 -9.13
N GLN A 25 13.02 -9.08 -7.90
CA GLN A 25 13.23 -10.00 -6.77
C GLN A 25 12.47 -11.32 -6.93
N GLN A 26 11.25 -11.29 -7.48
CA GLN A 26 10.47 -12.49 -7.76
C GLN A 26 11.16 -13.38 -8.80
N ILE A 27 11.67 -12.79 -9.89
CA ILE A 27 12.43 -13.51 -10.92
C ILE A 27 13.69 -14.14 -10.31
N GLN A 28 14.47 -13.39 -9.53
CA GLN A 28 15.65 -13.94 -8.86
C GLN A 28 15.31 -15.03 -7.85
N HIS A 29 14.17 -14.94 -7.18
CA HIS A 29 13.70 -15.98 -6.28
C HIS A 29 13.41 -17.27 -7.07
N TYR A 30 12.64 -17.17 -8.16
CA TYR A 30 12.34 -18.31 -9.04
C TYR A 30 13.61 -18.94 -9.61
N ALA A 31 14.55 -18.14 -10.12
CA ALA A 31 15.81 -18.64 -10.67
C ALA A 31 16.64 -19.44 -9.64
N ARG A 32 16.52 -19.12 -8.34
CA ARG A 32 17.28 -19.78 -7.27
C ARG A 32 16.55 -20.95 -6.61
N GLN A 33 15.25 -20.82 -6.39
CA GLN A 33 14.45 -21.76 -5.59
C GLN A 33 13.57 -22.67 -6.46
N HIS A 34 13.26 -22.25 -7.68
CA HIS A 34 12.37 -22.94 -8.61
C HIS A 34 12.97 -22.97 -10.03
N PRO A 35 14.18 -23.54 -10.21
CA PRO A 35 14.86 -23.53 -11.50
C PRO A 35 14.04 -24.26 -12.57
N GLY A 36 13.86 -23.62 -13.72
CA GLY A 36 13.10 -24.16 -14.85
C GLY A 36 11.58 -23.95 -14.76
N ILE A 37 11.07 -23.43 -13.63
CA ILE A 37 9.66 -23.02 -13.52
C ILE A 37 9.56 -21.53 -13.88
N PRO A 38 8.71 -21.14 -14.84
CA PRO A 38 8.51 -19.73 -15.14
C PRO A 38 7.92 -18.99 -13.93
N PRO A 39 8.31 -17.73 -13.69
CA PRO A 39 7.74 -16.94 -12.60
C PRO A 39 6.21 -16.90 -12.66
N GLY A 40 5.59 -17.24 -11.55
CA GLY A 40 4.14 -17.24 -11.36
C GLY A 40 3.76 -16.70 -9.98
N GLY A 41 2.46 -16.49 -9.77
CA GLY A 41 1.90 -16.02 -8.51
C GLY A 41 1.04 -14.77 -8.66
N SER A 42 0.80 -14.09 -7.54
CA SER A 42 -0.07 -12.92 -7.46
C SER A 42 0.67 -11.67 -7.02
N VAL A 43 0.11 -10.51 -7.34
CA VAL A 43 0.65 -9.21 -6.95
C VAL A 43 -0.36 -8.47 -6.10
N GLU A 44 0.06 -8.09 -4.89
CA GLU A 44 -0.66 -7.16 -4.05
C GLU A 44 -0.24 -5.73 -4.35
N ILE A 45 -1.22 -4.84 -4.46
CA ILE A 45 -0.98 -3.41 -4.70
C ILE A 45 -1.41 -2.63 -3.46
N ASN A 46 -0.43 -2.00 -2.80
CA ASN A 46 -0.69 -1.04 -1.75
C ASN A 46 -1.12 0.29 -2.37
N ARG A 47 -2.45 0.48 -2.44
CA ARG A 47 -3.10 1.72 -2.89
C ARG A 47 -3.15 2.81 -1.84
N LYS A 48 -2.49 2.63 -0.67
CA LYS A 48 -2.52 3.64 0.38
C LYS A 48 -1.84 4.90 -0.17
N ASN A 49 -2.65 5.92 -0.46
CA ASN A 49 -2.17 7.19 -0.96
C ASN A 49 -1.67 8.00 0.25
N PRO A 50 -0.36 8.25 0.39
CA PRO A 50 0.16 9.04 1.50
C PRO A 50 -0.36 10.48 1.49
N ASN A 51 -0.86 10.97 0.35
CA ASN A 51 -1.41 12.31 0.18
C ASN A 51 -2.94 12.38 0.29
N SER A 52 -3.60 11.28 0.64
CA SER A 52 -5.04 11.30 0.93
C SER A 52 -5.26 11.91 2.32
N LEU A 53 -5.36 13.25 2.40
CA LEU A 53 -6.07 13.87 3.52
C LEU A 53 -7.53 13.42 3.40
N GLY A 54 -7.92 12.41 4.19
CA GLY A 54 -9.32 12.00 4.30
C GLY A 54 -10.20 13.15 4.82
N CYS A 55 -11.48 12.90 5.10
CA CYS A 55 -12.41 13.92 5.60
C CYS A 55 -12.13 14.41 7.05
N LEU A 56 -11.09 13.89 7.72
CA LEU A 56 -10.66 14.29 9.07
C LEU A 56 -10.41 15.81 9.25
N PRO A 57 -9.72 16.53 8.35
CA PRO A 57 -9.54 17.97 8.45
C PRO A 57 -10.86 18.71 8.31
N VAL A 58 -11.75 18.25 7.42
CA VAL A 58 -13.08 18.85 7.22
C VAL A 58 -13.93 18.71 8.48
N LEU A 59 -13.94 17.53 9.10
CA LEU A 59 -14.62 17.30 10.38
C LEU A 59 -14.02 18.15 11.51
N GLY A 60 -12.69 18.29 11.55
CA GLY A 60 -12.00 19.16 12.51
C GLY A 60 -12.40 20.63 12.36
N ILE A 61 -12.44 21.14 11.13
CA ILE A 61 -12.88 22.51 10.83
C ILE A 61 -14.35 22.69 11.24
N LEU A 62 -15.24 21.76 10.88
CA LEU A 62 -16.65 21.84 11.22
C LEU A 62 -16.87 21.87 12.74
N PHE A 63 -16.15 21.02 13.48
CA PHE A 63 -16.22 20.98 14.93
C PHE A 63 -15.70 22.28 15.57
N LEU A 64 -14.61 22.83 15.05
CA LEU A 64 -14.06 24.12 15.52
C LEU A 64 -15.06 25.27 15.29
N LEU A 65 -15.71 25.29 14.13
CA LEU A 65 -16.75 26.28 13.81
C LEU A 65 -17.95 26.18 14.74
N LEU A 66 -18.38 24.96 15.10
CA LEU A 66 -19.46 24.74 16.06
C LEU A 66 -19.10 25.26 17.47
N ILE A 67 -17.86 25.03 17.92
CA ILE A 67 -17.38 25.58 19.20
C ILE A 67 -17.39 27.10 19.18
N LEU A 68 -16.85 27.72 18.12
CA LEU A 68 -16.83 29.17 17.97
C LEU A 68 -18.25 29.74 17.95
N ALA A 69 -19.16 29.14 17.18
CA ALA A 69 -20.56 29.56 17.11
C ALA A 69 -21.26 29.45 18.47
N ALA A 70 -21.02 28.38 19.23
CA ALA A 70 -21.55 28.21 20.58
C ALA A 70 -20.95 29.21 21.58
N SER A 71 -19.69 29.61 21.37
CA SER A 71 -18.98 30.56 22.22
C SER A 71 -19.40 32.02 21.97
N CYS A 72 -19.70 32.38 20.72
CA CYS A 72 -20.18 33.71 20.32
C CYS A 72 -21.67 33.95 20.66
N ARG A 73 -22.40 32.92 21.09
CA ARG A 73 -23.82 33.03 21.49
C ARG A 73 -23.99 33.24 23.00
N ARG A 74 -22.93 33.62 23.71
CA ARG A 74 -22.94 34.02 25.13
C ARG A 74 -22.98 35.53 25.28
#